data_AF-A0A4E9FL67-F1
#
_entry.id   AF-A0A4E9FL67-F1
#
_cell.length_a   1.000
_cell.length_b   1.000
_cell.length_c   1.000
_cell.angle_alpha   90.00
_cell.angle_beta   90.00
_cell.angle_gamma   90.00
#
_symmetry.space_group_name_H-M   'P 1'
#
loop_
_entity.id
_entity.type
_entity.pdbx_description
1 polymer ?
#
loop_
_entity_poly.entity_id
_entity_poly.type
_entity_poly.pdbx_seq_one_letter_code
_entity_poly.pdbx_strand_id
1 'polypeptide(L)'
;MLLQVLLLIAALIFLYYGIRNYLETIQLANLNSKAVFISGCDSGFGYLLAIKCAKNGLPTFAGCLTEEGMQTIREEAKKTIGMLIPVQIDVTKEDSVQNAVRFVQENLDSKLKLWALVNNAGSFGIYGYDDWCKIEEYEKDLSVNTLGVIRVTHAFLSLLKQSRGRVITITSICGRLALPGIGPYTVSKFATEAYINVLRQEMREFGVQCIILEPGRFRTGLMDKKAMIDRISRVWNRLDNAKKAEYGGEAFKELYCERSCEFFNDGASTSLNLVIDSYYHAITGNFPRCHYCPGLDSIYLLLLLLPTNIRDFLICDLYSFITGWPPKVIPSTFNLINGYFLLKHTIADWFMKKIKGNEIIS
;
A
#
# COMPACT_ATOMS: atom_id res chain seq x y z
N MET A 1 30.92 -29.69 14.56
CA MET A 1 31.16 -28.26 14.34
C MET A 1 30.04 -27.58 13.54
N LEU A 2 29.78 -27.93 12.27
CA LEU A 2 28.75 -27.25 11.46
C LEU A 2 27.35 -27.27 12.09
N LEU A 3 26.88 -28.43 12.59
CA LEU A 3 25.58 -28.53 13.25
C LEU A 3 25.47 -27.63 14.50
N GLN A 4 26.54 -27.55 15.30
CA GLN A 4 26.56 -26.68 16.49
C GLN A 4 26.49 -25.20 16.10
N VAL A 5 27.20 -24.80 15.04
CA VAL A 5 27.13 -23.43 14.49
C VAL A 5 25.72 -23.12 13.98
N LEU A 6 25.09 -24.04 13.24
CA LEU A 6 23.72 -23.86 12.74
C LEU A 6 22.70 -23.75 13.87
N LEU A 7 22.83 -24.58 14.92
CA LEU A 7 21.96 -24.50 16.10
C LEU A 7 22.15 -23.20 16.87
N LEU A 8 23.39 -22.71 17.01
CA LEU A 8 23.67 -21.42 17.64
C LEU A 8 23.07 -20.26 16.83
N ILE A 9 23.21 -20.27 15.50
CA ILE A 9 22.60 -19.27 14.62
C ILE A 9 21.07 -19.31 14.77
N ALA A 10 20.45 -20.49 14.73
CA ALA A 10 19.01 -20.64 14.92
C ALA A 10 18.55 -20.12 16.29
N ALA A 11 19.30 -20.41 17.36
CA ALA A 11 19.00 -19.92 18.71
C ALA A 11 19.12 -18.39 18.81
N LEU A 12 20.15 -17.79 18.19
CA LEU A 12 20.32 -16.33 18.14
C LEU A 12 19.20 -15.65 17.34
N ILE A 13 18.78 -16.25 16.22
CA ILE A 13 17.65 -15.78 15.43
C ILE A 13 16.36 -15.85 16.26
N PHE A 14 16.11 -16.97 16.94
CA PHE A 14 14.94 -17.14 17.80
C PHE A 14 14.93 -16.12 18.95
N LEU A 15 16.07 -15.94 19.63
CA LEU A 15 16.22 -14.95 20.70
C LEU A 15 15.99 -13.53 20.19
N TYR A 16 16.56 -13.18 19.03
CA TYR A 16 16.35 -11.89 18.40
C TYR A 16 14.85 -11.63 18.14
N TYR A 17 14.14 -12.59 17.52
CA TYR A 17 12.71 -12.44 17.27
C TYR A 17 11.89 -12.42 18.56
N GLY A 18 12.25 -13.20 19.58
CA GLY A 18 11.60 -13.18 20.89
C GLY A 18 11.72 -11.81 21.58
N ILE A 19 12.94 -11.27 21.66
CA ILE A 19 13.20 -9.93 22.20
C ILE A 19 12.47 -8.88 21.36
N ARG A 20 12.56 -8.98 20.03
CA ARG A 20 11.93 -8.03 19.12
C ARG A 20 10.40 -8.00 19.29
N ASN A 21 9.78 -9.17 19.38
CA ASN A 21 8.34 -9.29 19.61
C ASN A 21 7.94 -8.68 20.95
N TYR A 22 8.70 -8.91 22.02
CA TYR A 22 8.44 -8.29 23.32
C TYR A 22 8.53 -6.75 23.24
N LEU A 23 9.60 -6.22 22.63
CA LEU A 23 9.80 -4.78 22.50
C LEU A 23 8.68 -4.11 21.70
N GLU A 24 8.14 -4.78 20.68
CA GLU A 24 7.00 -4.27 19.90
C GLU A 24 5.69 -4.19 20.72
N THR A 25 5.56 -4.91 21.84
CA THR A 25 4.38 -4.76 22.71
C THR A 25 4.39 -3.46 23.52
N ILE A 26 5.55 -2.80 23.65
CA ILE A 26 5.70 -1.60 24.48
C ILE A 26 5.12 -0.40 23.74
N GLN A 27 4.08 0.22 24.32
CA GLN A 27 3.44 1.42 23.78
C GLN A 27 4.01 2.70 24.40
N LEU A 28 3.90 3.80 23.65
CA LEU A 28 4.24 5.14 24.12
C LEU A 28 3.26 5.60 25.20
N ALA A 29 3.80 6.29 26.22
CA ALA A 29 3.00 7.03 27.18
C ALA A 29 2.48 8.36 26.59
N ASN A 30 1.51 8.97 27.27
CA ASN A 30 0.99 10.32 27.01
C ASN A 30 0.51 10.56 25.57
N LEU A 31 -0.30 9.63 25.03
CA LEU A 31 -0.84 9.71 23.66
C LEU A 31 -1.63 11.00 23.39
N ASN A 32 -2.24 11.58 24.43
CA ASN A 32 -2.97 12.86 24.37
C ASN A 32 -2.09 14.08 24.00
N SER A 33 -0.76 13.97 24.08
CA SER A 33 0.20 15.01 23.66
C SER A 33 0.76 14.79 22.25
N LYS A 34 0.37 13.69 21.59
CA LYS A 34 0.96 13.19 20.34
C LYS A 34 -0.04 13.29 19.20
N ALA A 35 -0.13 14.46 18.58
CA ALA A 35 -1.04 14.67 17.46
C ALA A 35 -0.63 13.85 16.22
N VAL A 36 -1.61 13.38 15.46
CA VAL A 36 -1.41 12.64 14.21
C VAL A 36 -2.10 13.39 13.08
N PHE A 37 -1.41 13.63 11.97
CA PHE A 37 -2.02 14.05 10.71
C PHE A 37 -2.10 12.88 9.75
N ILE A 38 -3.26 12.63 9.16
CA ILE A 38 -3.49 11.51 8.23
C ILE A 38 -4.06 12.08 6.94
N SER A 39 -3.44 11.80 5.79
CA SER A 39 -4.01 12.18 4.48
C SER A 39 -4.92 11.09 3.91
N GLY A 40 -5.92 11.46 3.11
CA GLY A 40 -6.82 10.50 2.45
C GLY A 40 -7.79 9.83 3.43
N CYS A 41 -8.44 10.62 4.27
CA CYS A 41 -9.42 10.18 5.28
C CYS A 41 -10.86 10.13 4.77
N ASP A 42 -11.12 10.42 3.49
CA ASP A 42 -12.45 10.35 2.89
C ASP A 42 -13.06 8.94 3.01
N SER A 43 -12.22 7.88 2.96
CA SER A 43 -12.67 6.50 3.07
C SER A 43 -11.53 5.54 3.44
N GLY A 44 -11.84 4.24 3.51
CA GLY A 44 -10.85 3.16 3.56
C GLY A 44 -9.93 3.25 4.79
N PHE A 45 -8.63 3.06 4.56
CA PHE A 45 -7.67 2.97 5.66
C PHE A 45 -7.52 4.27 6.45
N GLY A 46 -7.45 5.41 5.76
CA GLY A 46 -7.28 6.71 6.40
C GLY A 46 -8.45 7.05 7.32
N TYR A 47 -9.67 6.79 6.87
CA TYR A 47 -10.89 6.95 7.67
C TYR A 47 -10.86 6.09 8.94
N LEU A 48 -10.65 4.78 8.79
CA LEU A 48 -10.65 3.84 9.90
C LEU A 48 -9.52 4.11 10.90
N LEU A 49 -8.33 4.48 10.39
CA LEU A 49 -7.19 4.84 11.24
C LEU A 49 -7.46 6.12 12.03
N ALA A 50 -8.04 7.14 11.40
CA ALA A 50 -8.32 8.41 12.07
C ALA A 50 -9.25 8.22 13.27
N ILE A 51 -10.31 7.43 13.08
CA ILE A 51 -11.24 7.07 14.15
C ILE A 51 -10.53 6.27 15.24
N LYS A 52 -9.72 5.27 14.86
CA LYS A 52 -9.00 4.45 15.83
C LYS A 52 -8.05 5.30 16.68
N CYS A 53 -7.29 6.20 16.06
CA CYS A 53 -6.39 7.11 16.76
C CYS A 53 -7.16 8.00 17.75
N ALA A 54 -8.20 8.70 17.29
CA ALA A 54 -9.00 9.57 18.16
C ALA A 54 -9.67 8.81 19.31
N LYS A 55 -10.26 7.63 19.05
CA LYS A 55 -10.89 6.79 20.10
C LYS A 55 -9.89 6.31 21.16
N ASN A 56 -8.61 6.20 20.83
CA ASN A 56 -7.55 5.80 21.76
C ASN A 56 -6.74 6.99 22.31
N GLY A 57 -7.28 8.21 22.22
CA GLY A 57 -6.70 9.38 22.87
C GLY A 57 -5.54 10.04 22.12
N LEU A 58 -5.31 9.71 20.85
CA LEU A 58 -4.40 10.45 19.97
C LEU A 58 -5.18 11.59 19.29
N PRO A 59 -4.85 12.87 19.54
CA PRO A 59 -5.47 13.97 18.84
C PRO A 59 -5.20 13.86 17.33
N THR A 60 -6.24 13.79 16.52
CA THR A 60 -6.12 13.38 15.12
C THR A 60 -6.65 14.44 14.17
N PHE A 61 -5.80 14.88 13.24
CA PHE A 61 -6.15 15.71 12.09
C PHE A 61 -6.36 14.78 10.88
N ALA A 62 -7.60 14.68 10.43
CA ALA A 62 -8.02 13.80 9.34
C ALA A 62 -8.16 14.59 8.04
N GLY A 63 -7.16 14.44 7.17
CA GLY A 63 -7.03 15.09 5.88
C GLY A 63 -7.96 14.47 4.83
N CYS A 64 -8.97 15.21 4.37
CA CYS A 64 -9.92 14.78 3.35
C CYS A 64 -9.75 15.58 2.05
N LEU A 65 -9.90 14.90 0.91
CA LEU A 65 -9.89 15.51 -0.41
C LEU A 65 -11.21 16.19 -0.75
N THR A 66 -12.33 15.65 -0.26
CA THR A 66 -13.68 16.08 -0.63
C THR A 66 -14.41 16.69 0.56
N GLU A 67 -15.34 17.62 0.27
CA GLU A 67 -16.21 18.19 1.31
C GLU A 67 -17.14 17.13 1.91
N GLU A 68 -17.55 16.12 1.13
CA GLU A 68 -18.28 14.96 1.64
C GLU A 68 -17.45 14.22 2.70
N GLY A 69 -16.18 13.91 2.40
CA GLY A 69 -15.25 13.30 3.35
C GLY A 69 -15.03 14.16 4.60
N MET A 70 -14.92 15.48 4.45
CA MET A 70 -14.87 16.41 5.58
C MET A 70 -16.12 16.27 6.46
N GLN A 71 -17.32 16.26 5.86
CA GLN A 71 -18.56 16.15 6.60
C GLN A 71 -18.70 14.79 7.30
N THR A 72 -18.32 13.69 6.65
CA THR A 72 -18.31 12.36 7.27
C THR A 72 -17.43 12.34 8.52
N ILE A 73 -16.23 12.92 8.45
CA ILE A 73 -15.35 13.04 9.61
C ILE A 73 -15.97 13.94 10.70
N ARG A 74 -16.63 15.06 10.35
CA ARG A 74 -17.33 15.91 11.34
C ARG A 74 -18.41 15.13 12.08
N GLU A 75 -19.20 14.32 11.38
CA GLU A 75 -20.25 13.51 12.02
C GLU A 75 -19.67 12.41 12.92
N GLU A 76 -18.55 11.81 12.54
CA GLU A 76 -17.88 10.82 13.39
C GLU A 76 -17.16 11.45 14.58
N ALA A 77 -16.65 12.67 14.43
CA ALA A 77 -16.04 13.45 15.51
C ALA A 77 -17.05 13.72 16.64
N LYS A 78 -18.31 14.04 16.31
CA LYS A 78 -19.38 14.22 17.31
C LYS A 78 -19.63 12.97 18.17
N LYS A 79 -19.31 11.78 17.65
CA LYS A 79 -19.51 10.49 18.32
C LYS A 79 -18.26 9.97 19.01
N THR A 80 -17.11 10.60 18.76
CA THR A 80 -15.80 10.15 19.25
C THR A 80 -15.42 10.96 20.48
N ILE A 81 -15.05 10.26 21.56
CA ILE A 81 -14.67 10.92 22.84
C ILE A 81 -13.38 11.74 22.68
N GLY A 82 -12.44 11.29 21.84
CA GLY A 82 -11.18 11.98 21.58
C GLY A 82 -11.27 13.03 20.47
N MET A 83 -10.20 13.82 20.35
CA MET A 83 -10.10 14.88 19.35
C MET A 83 -9.92 14.29 17.94
N LEU A 84 -10.92 14.51 17.08
CA LEU A 84 -10.91 14.19 15.66
C LEU A 84 -11.30 15.45 14.87
N ILE A 85 -10.35 16.04 14.15
CA ILE A 85 -10.54 17.30 13.44
C ILE A 85 -10.37 17.06 11.93
N PRO A 86 -11.37 17.36 11.09
CA PRO A 86 -11.24 17.25 9.65
C PRO A 86 -10.37 18.39 9.09
N VAL A 87 -9.54 18.10 8.08
CA VAL A 87 -8.68 19.07 7.39
C VAL A 87 -8.83 18.90 5.88
N GLN A 88 -9.19 19.96 5.16
CA GLN A 88 -9.31 19.89 3.70
C GLN A 88 -7.91 19.87 3.07
N ILE A 89 -7.60 18.86 2.27
CA ILE A 89 -6.29 18.73 1.62
C ILE A 89 -6.36 17.95 0.28
N ASP A 90 -5.88 18.59 -0.78
CA ASP A 90 -5.49 17.94 -2.03
C ASP A 90 -3.97 17.82 -2.07
N VAL A 91 -3.46 16.59 -1.92
CA VAL A 91 -2.01 16.32 -1.88
C VAL A 91 -1.31 16.66 -3.20
N THR A 92 -2.05 16.86 -4.30
CA THR A 92 -1.49 17.24 -5.60
C THR A 92 -1.28 18.75 -5.76
N LYS A 93 -1.78 19.56 -4.83
CA LYS A 93 -1.76 21.04 -4.90
C LYS A 93 -0.95 21.65 -3.77
N GLU A 94 0.08 22.41 -4.11
CA GLU A 94 0.97 23.07 -3.13
C GLU A 94 0.21 23.94 -2.14
N ASP A 95 -0.61 24.87 -2.63
CA ASP A 95 -1.37 25.78 -1.77
C ASP A 95 -2.31 25.05 -0.81
N SER A 96 -2.90 23.93 -1.26
CA SER A 96 -3.76 23.11 -0.41
C SER A 96 -2.97 22.44 0.71
N VAL A 97 -1.78 21.91 0.42
CA VAL A 97 -0.90 21.34 1.43
C VAL A 97 -0.43 22.41 2.44
N GLN A 98 -0.03 23.60 1.95
CA GLN A 98 0.39 24.69 2.83
C GLN A 98 -0.74 25.21 3.72
N ASN A 99 -1.97 25.27 3.21
CA ASN A 99 -3.16 25.59 4.00
C ASN A 99 -3.39 24.55 5.12
N ALA A 100 -3.25 23.26 4.81
CA ALA A 100 -3.37 22.20 5.80
C ALA A 100 -2.29 22.29 6.89
N VAL A 101 -1.04 22.61 6.51
CA VAL A 101 0.04 22.84 7.49
C VAL A 101 -0.29 24.01 8.42
N ARG A 102 -0.71 25.16 7.88
CA ARG A 102 -1.10 26.33 8.70
C ARG A 102 -2.22 25.97 9.68
N PHE A 103 -3.28 25.33 9.19
CA PHE A 103 -4.39 24.92 10.01
C PHE A 103 -3.95 23.98 11.15
N VAL A 104 -3.11 22.99 10.85
CA VAL A 104 -2.56 22.10 11.89
C VAL A 104 -1.72 22.90 12.89
N GLN A 105 -0.82 23.76 12.42
CA GLN A 105 0.04 24.58 13.29
C GLN A 105 -0.74 25.47 14.26
N GLU A 106 -1.83 26.08 13.80
CA GLU A 106 -2.72 26.91 14.61
C GLU A 106 -3.45 26.11 15.71
N ASN A 107 -3.61 24.80 15.52
CA ASN A 107 -4.24 23.90 16.49
C ASN A 107 -3.23 23.10 17.33
N LEU A 108 -1.92 23.32 17.14
CA LEU A 108 -0.87 22.76 17.99
C LEU A 108 -0.44 23.79 19.05
N ASP A 109 0.17 23.31 20.14
CA ASP A 109 0.67 24.20 21.19
C ASP A 109 1.95 23.68 21.87
N SER A 110 2.27 24.18 23.07
CA SER A 110 3.44 23.75 23.83
C SER A 110 3.34 22.30 24.33
N LYS A 111 2.12 21.80 24.58
CA LYS A 111 1.82 20.45 25.11
C LYS A 111 1.43 19.47 24.01
N LEU A 112 0.84 19.93 22.91
CA LEU A 112 0.41 19.12 21.78
C LEU A 112 1.36 19.30 20.60
N LYS A 113 2.13 18.26 20.29
CA LYS A 113 3.08 18.25 19.18
C LYS A 113 2.62 17.31 18.08
N LEU A 114 2.87 17.68 16.82
CA LEU A 114 2.69 16.76 15.70
C LEU A 114 3.67 15.60 15.83
N TRP A 115 3.18 14.47 16.30
CA TRP A 115 3.95 13.27 16.54
C TRP A 115 4.08 12.42 15.29
N ALA A 116 3.03 12.28 14.49
CA ALA A 116 3.05 11.43 13.31
C ALA A 116 2.38 12.08 12.11
N LEU A 117 3.03 11.98 10.96
CA LEU A 117 2.48 12.21 9.64
C LEU A 117 2.21 10.86 8.98
N VAL A 118 0.97 10.63 8.57
CA VAL A 118 0.55 9.44 7.84
C VAL A 118 0.21 9.83 6.40
N ASN A 119 1.12 9.49 5.48
CA ASN A 119 0.93 9.59 4.04
C ASN A 119 0.11 8.38 3.57
N ASN A 120 -1.22 8.53 3.60
CA ASN A 120 -2.17 7.48 3.24
C ASN A 120 -2.93 7.77 1.93
N ALA A 121 -3.06 9.04 1.53
CA ALA A 121 -3.69 9.38 0.25
C ALA A 121 -3.02 8.64 -0.91
N GLY A 122 -3.84 8.06 -1.79
CA GLY A 122 -3.33 7.30 -2.92
C GLY A 122 -4.36 7.02 -4.00
N SER A 123 -3.87 6.70 -5.19
CA SER A 123 -4.63 6.23 -6.35
C SER A 123 -4.17 4.83 -6.74
N PHE A 124 -5.06 4.06 -7.36
CA PHE A 124 -4.75 2.72 -7.89
C PHE A 124 -5.01 2.68 -9.40
N GLY A 125 -4.04 3.09 -10.21
CA GLY A 125 -4.16 3.05 -11.66
C GLY A 125 -3.98 1.66 -12.24
N ILE A 126 -5.09 0.97 -12.48
CA ILE A 126 -5.16 -0.23 -13.32
C ILE A 126 -5.71 0.15 -14.69
N TYR A 127 -4.87 0.00 -15.70
CA TYR A 127 -5.13 0.50 -17.05
C TYR A 127 -4.99 -0.58 -18.12
N GLY A 128 -4.34 -1.70 -17.81
CA GLY A 128 -4.01 -2.73 -18.77
C GLY A 128 -2.52 -2.80 -19.05
N TYR A 129 -2.18 -3.29 -20.24
CA TYR A 129 -0.80 -3.43 -20.68
C TYR A 129 -0.12 -2.07 -20.87
N ASP A 130 1.21 -2.06 -20.83
CA ASP A 130 1.99 -0.82 -20.90
C ASP A 130 1.74 -0.05 -22.20
N ASP A 131 1.68 -0.75 -23.34
CA ASP A 131 1.41 -0.14 -24.65
C ASP A 131 -0.05 0.29 -24.84
N TRP A 132 -0.93 0.06 -23.85
CA TRP A 132 -2.25 0.68 -23.79
C TRP A 132 -2.16 2.06 -23.14
N CYS A 133 -1.24 2.20 -22.18
CA CYS A 133 -1.05 3.39 -21.38
C CYS A 133 -0.34 4.48 -22.18
N LYS A 134 -0.59 5.72 -21.79
CA LYS A 134 0.20 6.88 -22.15
C LYS A 134 0.82 7.49 -20.90
N ILE A 135 1.66 8.49 -21.09
CA ILE A 135 2.34 9.19 -20.00
C ILE A 135 1.34 9.80 -19.01
N GLU A 136 0.16 10.22 -19.45
CA GLU A 136 -0.84 10.85 -18.57
C GLU A 136 -1.32 9.88 -17.46
N GLU A 137 -1.39 8.57 -17.75
CA GLU A 137 -1.73 7.57 -16.73
C GLU A 137 -0.61 7.42 -15.68
N TYR A 138 0.66 7.49 -16.12
CA TYR A 138 1.82 7.51 -15.22
C TYR A 138 1.87 8.77 -14.38
N GLU A 139 1.71 9.94 -15.00
CA GLU A 139 1.70 11.23 -14.32
C GLU A 139 0.61 11.31 -13.25
N LYS A 140 -0.58 10.77 -13.54
CA LYS A 140 -1.69 10.76 -12.59
C LYS A 140 -1.33 10.01 -11.31
N ASP A 141 -0.84 8.78 -11.43
CA ASP A 141 -0.49 7.97 -10.27
C ASP A 141 0.76 8.52 -9.54
N LEU A 142 1.78 8.98 -10.29
CA LEU A 142 2.95 9.64 -9.71
C LEU A 142 2.58 10.92 -8.94
N SER A 143 1.66 11.72 -9.48
CA SER A 143 1.24 12.99 -8.87
C SER A 143 0.65 12.80 -7.48
N VAL A 144 -0.15 11.75 -7.29
CA VAL A 144 -0.76 11.43 -5.98
C VAL A 144 0.18 10.60 -5.11
N ASN A 145 0.59 9.43 -5.60
CA ASN A 145 1.25 8.40 -4.79
C ASN A 145 2.71 8.73 -4.45
N THR A 146 3.37 9.56 -5.25
CA THR A 146 4.80 9.88 -5.10
C THR A 146 5.00 11.36 -4.82
N LEU A 147 4.64 12.23 -5.75
CA LEU A 147 4.83 13.67 -5.59
C LEU A 147 3.95 14.23 -4.47
N GLY A 148 2.74 13.69 -4.28
CA GLY A 148 1.88 14.04 -3.15
C GLY A 148 2.51 13.68 -1.80
N VAL A 149 3.11 12.49 -1.71
CA VAL A 149 3.85 12.06 -0.50
C VAL A 149 5.05 12.98 -0.23
N ILE A 150 5.84 13.29 -1.25
CA ILE A 150 6.99 14.19 -1.13
C ILE A 150 6.54 15.58 -0.66
N ARG A 151 5.53 16.14 -1.32
CA ARG A 151 4.99 17.47 -1.03
C ARG A 151 4.48 17.60 0.40
N VAL A 152 3.60 16.69 0.83
CA VAL A 152 3.07 16.68 2.19
C VAL A 152 4.21 16.49 3.19
N THR A 153 5.13 15.57 2.93
CA THR A 153 6.25 15.32 3.84
C THR A 153 7.13 16.55 3.99
N HIS A 154 7.53 17.20 2.90
CA HIS A 154 8.31 18.45 2.93
C HIS A 154 7.63 19.52 3.78
N ALA A 155 6.32 19.73 3.56
CA ALA A 155 5.57 20.78 4.22
C ALA A 155 5.43 20.56 5.74
N PHE A 156 5.30 19.31 6.19
CA PHE A 156 5.16 18.96 7.61
C PHE A 156 6.48 18.64 8.32
N LEU A 157 7.60 18.52 7.60
CA LEU A 157 8.85 17.96 8.14
C LEU A 157 9.41 18.75 9.34
N SER A 158 9.30 20.08 9.30
CA SER A 158 9.80 20.96 10.37
C SER A 158 9.12 20.66 11.72
N LEU A 159 7.81 20.40 11.71
CA LEU A 159 7.02 20.05 12.89
C LEU A 159 7.42 18.66 13.44
N LEU A 160 7.66 17.70 12.55
CA LEU A 160 8.10 16.36 12.95
C LEU A 160 9.51 16.38 13.56
N LYS A 161 10.42 17.22 13.03
CA LYS A 161 11.75 17.40 13.62
C LYS A 161 11.68 17.95 15.04
N GLN A 162 10.77 18.89 15.32
CA GLN A 162 10.58 19.45 16.66
C GLN A 162 10.07 18.40 17.67
N SER A 163 9.21 17.48 17.22
CA SER A 163 8.64 16.44 18.08
C SER A 163 9.47 15.15 18.14
N ARG A 164 10.51 15.03 17.28
CA ARG A 164 11.21 13.77 16.99
C ARG A 164 10.20 12.68 16.60
N GLY A 165 9.27 13.08 15.73
CA GLY A 165 8.09 12.32 15.38
C GLY A 165 8.33 11.24 14.32
N ARG A 166 7.28 10.93 13.57
CA ARG A 166 7.24 9.83 12.61
C ARG A 166 6.66 10.27 11.27
N VAL A 167 7.26 9.79 10.19
CA VAL A 167 6.68 9.77 8.85
C VAL A 167 6.31 8.32 8.55
N ILE A 168 5.02 8.05 8.37
CA ILE A 168 4.49 6.72 8.10
C ILE A 168 3.82 6.77 6.74
N THR A 169 4.25 5.93 5.81
CA THR A 169 3.80 5.98 4.42
C THR A 169 3.32 4.63 3.95
N ILE A 170 2.13 4.57 3.35
CA ILE A 170 1.61 3.36 2.74
C ILE A 170 2.04 3.25 1.29
N THR A 171 2.76 2.17 1.01
CA THR A 171 3.17 1.78 -0.32
C THR A 171 2.26 0.64 -0.78
N SER A 172 2.84 -0.53 -1.04
CA SER A 172 2.20 -1.78 -1.41
C SER A 172 3.30 -2.83 -1.53
N ILE A 173 2.94 -4.11 -1.54
CA ILE A 173 3.85 -5.13 -2.09
C ILE A 173 4.33 -4.76 -3.50
N CYS A 174 3.53 -4.02 -4.28
CA CYS A 174 3.87 -3.50 -5.60
C CYS A 174 4.87 -2.35 -5.56
N GLY A 175 5.31 -1.89 -4.38
CA GLY A 175 6.45 -0.99 -4.22
C GLY A 175 7.80 -1.71 -4.33
N ARG A 176 7.81 -3.04 -4.28
CA ARG A 176 9.03 -3.86 -4.39
C ARG A 176 8.94 -5.01 -5.37
N LEU A 177 7.73 -5.47 -5.67
CA LEU A 177 7.47 -6.51 -6.64
C LEU A 177 6.71 -5.91 -7.82
N ALA A 178 7.33 -5.84 -8.99
CA ALA A 178 6.66 -5.34 -10.19
C ALA A 178 5.67 -6.38 -10.73
N LEU A 179 4.43 -5.97 -10.97
CA LEU A 179 3.39 -6.82 -11.54
C LEU A 179 2.90 -6.26 -12.88
N PRO A 180 2.62 -7.11 -13.88
CA PRO A 180 2.06 -6.65 -15.15
C PRO A 180 0.64 -6.07 -14.98
N GLY A 181 0.19 -5.26 -15.94
CA GLY A 181 -1.17 -4.70 -15.96
C GLY A 181 -1.41 -3.47 -15.09
N ILE A 182 -0.47 -3.16 -14.19
CA ILE A 182 -0.54 -2.08 -13.21
C ILE A 182 0.76 -1.25 -13.19
N GLY A 183 1.32 -1.01 -14.37
CA GLY A 183 2.59 -0.30 -14.57
C GLY A 183 2.64 1.07 -13.87
N PRO A 184 1.72 2.01 -14.19
CA PRO A 184 1.66 3.32 -13.53
C PRO A 184 1.65 3.27 -12.01
N TYR A 185 0.78 2.42 -11.45
CA TYR A 185 0.68 2.23 -10.01
C TYR A 185 1.98 1.69 -9.41
N THR A 186 2.53 0.62 -10.00
CA THR A 186 3.77 -0.04 -9.55
C THR A 186 4.93 0.96 -9.55
N VAL A 187 5.14 1.67 -10.66
CA VAL A 187 6.19 2.69 -10.77
C VAL A 187 6.05 3.75 -9.68
N SER A 188 4.83 4.23 -9.44
CA SER A 188 4.59 5.21 -8.37
C SER A 188 4.92 4.67 -6.98
N LYS A 189 4.59 3.40 -6.69
CA LYS A 189 4.87 2.79 -5.37
C LYS A 189 6.36 2.48 -5.18
N PHE A 190 7.09 2.07 -6.23
CA PHE A 190 8.55 1.90 -6.19
C PHE A 190 9.25 3.25 -5.95
N ALA A 191 8.82 4.31 -6.62
CA ALA A 191 9.38 5.64 -6.41
C ALA A 191 9.15 6.11 -4.96
N THR A 192 7.98 5.83 -4.39
CA THR A 192 7.66 6.17 -3.00
C THR A 192 8.49 5.35 -1.99
N GLU A 193 8.72 4.06 -2.23
CA GLU A 193 9.64 3.23 -1.43
C GLU A 193 11.06 3.81 -1.41
N ALA A 194 11.60 4.18 -2.58
CA ALA A 194 12.92 4.78 -2.69
C ALA A 194 13.00 6.10 -1.90
N TYR A 195 12.00 6.98 -2.07
CA TYR A 195 11.92 8.24 -1.36
C TYR A 195 11.94 8.06 0.17
N ILE A 196 11.09 7.18 0.72
CA ILE A 196 11.03 6.98 2.17
C ILE A 196 12.30 6.31 2.72
N ASN A 197 12.97 5.46 1.93
CA ASN A 197 14.25 4.88 2.31
C ASN A 197 15.40 5.89 2.37
N VAL A 198 15.41 6.87 1.45
CA VAL A 198 16.35 8.02 1.52
C VAL A 198 16.03 8.85 2.76
N LEU A 199 14.76 9.27 2.91
CA LEU A 199 14.32 10.10 4.02
C LEU A 199 14.64 9.46 5.38
N ARG A 200 14.49 8.14 5.51
CA ARG A 200 14.83 7.40 6.74
C ARG A 200 16.28 7.57 7.18
N GLN A 201 17.20 7.66 6.23
CA GLN A 201 18.63 7.83 6.52
C GLN A 201 18.94 9.28 6.88
N GLU A 202 18.40 10.23 6.10
CA GLU A 202 18.59 11.66 6.33
C GLU A 202 17.96 12.14 7.65
N MET A 203 16.80 11.59 8.02
CA MET A 203 16.07 12.00 9.22
C MET A 203 16.60 11.43 10.53
N ARG A 204 17.58 10.51 10.46
CA ARG A 204 18.18 9.85 11.63
C ARG A 204 18.77 10.85 12.61
N GLU A 205 19.46 11.89 12.12
CA GLU A 205 20.10 12.90 12.98
C GLU A 205 19.09 13.78 13.72
N PHE A 206 17.87 13.90 13.18
CA PHE A 206 16.78 14.65 13.79
C PHE A 206 15.90 13.79 14.71
N GLY A 207 16.17 12.49 14.80
CA GLY A 207 15.36 11.55 15.57
C GLY A 207 13.96 11.32 14.99
N VAL A 208 13.71 11.67 13.73
CA VAL A 208 12.43 11.41 13.05
C VAL A 208 12.48 10.02 12.43
N GLN A 209 11.52 9.16 12.78
CA GLN A 209 11.45 7.81 12.24
C GLN A 209 10.65 7.79 10.93
N CYS A 210 11.16 7.13 9.90
CA CYS A 210 10.44 6.93 8.65
C CYS A 210 10.07 5.45 8.51
N ILE A 211 8.78 5.17 8.30
CA ILE A 211 8.19 3.84 8.35
C ILE A 211 7.34 3.61 7.11
N ILE A 212 7.40 2.38 6.58
CA ILE A 212 6.70 1.96 5.38
C ILE A 212 5.69 0.85 5.73
N LEU A 213 4.48 0.95 5.18
CA LEU A 213 3.49 -0.12 5.18
C LEU A 213 3.30 -0.63 3.74
N GLU A 214 3.51 -1.93 3.53
CA GLU A 214 3.45 -2.64 2.25
C GLU A 214 2.27 -3.65 2.25
N PRO A 215 1.01 -3.19 2.26
CA PRO A 215 -0.12 -4.11 2.18
C PRO A 215 -0.18 -4.79 0.81
N GLY A 216 -0.77 -5.99 0.79
CA GLY A 216 -1.28 -6.58 -0.44
C GLY A 216 -2.66 -6.03 -0.84
N ARG A 217 -3.57 -6.91 -1.23
CA ARG A 217 -4.92 -6.58 -1.72
C ARG A 217 -5.91 -6.57 -0.56
N PHE A 218 -6.51 -5.42 -0.32
CA PHE A 218 -7.55 -5.22 0.69
C PHE A 218 -8.77 -4.56 0.08
N ARG A 219 -9.95 -5.01 0.50
CA ARG A 219 -11.24 -4.56 -0.04
C ARG A 219 -11.60 -3.17 0.48
N THR A 220 -11.04 -2.16 -0.19
CA THR A 220 -11.33 -0.74 0.01
C THR A 220 -11.94 -0.15 -1.26
N GLY A 221 -12.39 1.11 -1.22
CA GLY A 221 -12.91 1.80 -2.41
C GLY A 221 -11.90 1.88 -3.57
N LEU A 222 -10.60 1.74 -3.30
CA LEU A 222 -9.58 1.68 -4.35
C LEU A 222 -9.75 0.47 -5.29
N MET A 223 -10.32 -0.63 -4.78
CA MET A 223 -10.55 -1.86 -5.53
C MET A 223 -11.96 -1.92 -6.15
N ASP A 224 -12.73 -0.83 -6.15
CA ASP A 224 -14.09 -0.82 -6.71
C ASP A 224 -14.12 -1.34 -8.17
N LYS A 225 -15.00 -2.32 -8.42
CA LYS A 225 -15.07 -3.02 -9.70
C LYS A 225 -15.46 -2.07 -10.83
N LYS A 226 -16.44 -1.20 -10.59
CA LYS A 226 -16.92 -0.26 -11.60
C LYS A 226 -15.81 0.73 -11.98
N ALA A 227 -15.19 1.36 -10.99
CA ALA A 227 -14.10 2.30 -11.20
C ALA A 227 -12.89 1.65 -11.91
N MET A 228 -12.65 0.36 -11.68
CA MET A 228 -11.61 -0.42 -12.37
C MET A 228 -11.97 -0.65 -13.84
N ILE A 229 -13.18 -1.15 -14.11
CA ILE A 229 -13.68 -1.37 -15.48
C ILE A 229 -13.69 -0.07 -16.27
N ASP A 230 -14.10 1.04 -15.66
CA ASP A 230 -14.14 2.36 -16.30
C ASP A 230 -12.73 2.85 -16.69
N ARG A 231 -11.72 2.61 -15.83
CA ARG A 231 -10.32 2.96 -16.11
C ARG A 231 -9.78 2.13 -17.27
N ILE A 232 -9.95 0.81 -17.25
CA ILE A 232 -9.52 -0.09 -18.32
C ILE A 232 -10.22 0.28 -19.63
N SER A 233 -11.54 0.44 -19.60
CA SER A 233 -12.35 0.74 -20.80
C SER A 233 -11.96 2.08 -21.43
N ARG A 234 -11.65 3.10 -20.62
CA ARG A 234 -11.19 4.40 -21.11
C ARG A 234 -9.90 4.29 -21.92
N VAL A 235 -8.93 3.55 -21.39
CA VAL A 235 -7.63 3.37 -22.04
C VAL A 235 -7.79 2.50 -23.28
N TRP A 236 -8.54 1.39 -23.18
CA TRP A 236 -8.84 0.50 -24.30
C TRP A 236 -9.55 1.20 -25.47
N ASN A 237 -10.54 2.03 -25.18
CA ASN A 237 -11.32 2.73 -26.21
C ASN A 237 -10.51 3.77 -27.00
N ARG A 238 -9.37 4.20 -26.46
CA ARG A 238 -8.43 5.12 -27.13
C ARG A 238 -7.51 4.40 -28.13
N LEU A 239 -7.38 3.07 -28.03
CA LEU A 239 -6.53 2.28 -28.91
C LEU A 239 -7.13 2.19 -30.31
N ASP A 240 -6.27 2.23 -31.33
CA ASP A 240 -6.69 1.96 -32.69
C ASP A 240 -7.06 0.48 -32.88
N ASN A 241 -7.77 0.19 -33.97
CA ASN A 241 -8.26 -1.17 -34.24
C ASN A 241 -7.12 -2.17 -34.47
N ALA A 242 -5.96 -1.74 -34.97
CA ALA A 242 -4.82 -2.62 -35.19
C ALA A 242 -4.25 -3.08 -33.83
N LYS A 243 -4.06 -2.14 -32.90
CA LYS A 243 -3.63 -2.41 -31.53
C LYS A 243 -4.64 -3.28 -30.79
N LYS A 244 -5.94 -3.00 -30.90
CA LYS A 244 -6.98 -3.88 -30.33
C LYS A 244 -6.90 -5.31 -30.88
N ALA A 245 -6.66 -5.47 -32.18
CA ALA A 245 -6.52 -6.77 -32.82
C ALA A 245 -5.27 -7.54 -32.35
N GLU A 246 -4.16 -6.85 -32.03
CA GLU A 246 -3.00 -7.48 -31.38
C GLU A 246 -3.40 -8.19 -30.09
N TYR A 247 -4.38 -7.64 -29.37
CA TYR A 247 -4.89 -8.17 -28.12
C TYR A 247 -6.14 -9.05 -28.27
N GLY A 248 -6.54 -9.47 -29.48
CA GLY A 248 -7.73 -10.32 -29.67
C GLY A 248 -9.07 -9.58 -29.64
N GLY A 249 -9.05 -8.24 -29.69
CA GLY A 249 -10.25 -7.41 -29.82
C GLY A 249 -11.08 -7.32 -28.53
N GLU A 250 -12.34 -6.90 -28.67
CA GLU A 250 -13.22 -6.59 -27.54
C GLU A 250 -13.45 -7.79 -26.61
N ALA A 251 -13.47 -9.02 -27.14
CA ALA A 251 -13.61 -10.24 -26.35
C ALA A 251 -12.49 -10.40 -25.31
N PHE A 252 -11.25 -10.03 -25.67
CA PHE A 252 -10.16 -10.05 -24.71
C PHE A 252 -10.30 -8.96 -23.66
N LYS A 253 -10.73 -7.76 -24.04
CA LYS A 253 -10.93 -6.68 -23.08
C LYS A 253 -12.00 -7.04 -22.04
N GLU A 254 -13.09 -7.67 -22.46
CA GLU A 254 -14.14 -8.13 -21.54
C GLU A 254 -13.57 -9.16 -20.55
N LEU A 255 -12.85 -10.16 -21.05
CA LEU A 255 -12.18 -11.16 -20.21
C LEU A 255 -11.15 -10.51 -19.26
N TYR A 256 -10.34 -9.57 -19.76
CA TYR A 256 -9.35 -8.85 -18.97
C TYR A 256 -10.02 -8.07 -17.83
N CYS A 257 -11.12 -7.38 -18.10
CA CYS A 257 -11.90 -6.66 -17.10
C CYS A 257 -12.46 -7.60 -16.03
N GLU A 258 -13.15 -8.66 -16.44
CA GLU A 258 -13.75 -9.66 -15.54
C GLU A 258 -12.67 -10.23 -14.60
N ARG A 259 -11.59 -10.75 -15.18
CA ARG A 259 -10.51 -11.39 -14.44
C ARG A 259 -9.72 -10.44 -13.56
N SER A 260 -9.49 -9.21 -14.00
CA SER A 260 -8.85 -8.19 -13.18
C SER A 260 -9.70 -7.85 -11.96
N CYS A 261 -11.02 -7.75 -12.13
CA CYS A 261 -11.95 -7.56 -11.01
C CYS A 261 -11.96 -8.77 -10.07
N GLU A 262 -11.99 -9.99 -10.57
CA GLU A 262 -11.89 -11.20 -9.73
C GLU A 262 -10.59 -11.18 -8.91
N PHE A 263 -9.47 -10.88 -9.54
CA PHE A 263 -8.17 -10.89 -8.87
C PHE A 263 -8.03 -9.75 -7.86
N PHE A 264 -8.29 -8.50 -8.25
CA PHE A 264 -8.01 -7.35 -7.39
C PHE A 264 -9.13 -7.04 -6.39
N ASN A 265 -10.39 -7.36 -6.70
CA ASN A 265 -11.52 -7.11 -5.81
C ASN A 265 -11.97 -8.37 -5.06
N ASP A 266 -12.33 -9.43 -5.78
CA ASP A 266 -12.91 -10.62 -5.13
C ASP A 266 -11.87 -11.36 -4.29
N GLY A 267 -10.63 -11.43 -4.76
CA GLY A 267 -9.48 -11.98 -4.02
C GLY A 267 -8.89 -11.07 -2.95
N ALA A 268 -9.44 -9.87 -2.72
CA ALA A 268 -8.94 -8.94 -1.71
C ALA A 268 -9.43 -9.30 -0.30
N SER A 269 -8.54 -9.16 0.68
CA SER A 269 -8.87 -9.40 2.08
C SER A 269 -9.90 -8.38 2.60
N THR A 270 -10.90 -8.87 3.31
CA THR A 270 -11.88 -8.05 4.05
C THR A 270 -11.37 -7.64 5.43
N SER A 271 -10.26 -8.23 5.91
CA SER A 271 -9.67 -7.98 7.23
C SER A 271 -8.85 -6.69 7.25
N LEU A 272 -9.52 -5.55 7.04
CA LEU A 272 -8.87 -4.23 6.99
C LEU A 272 -8.10 -3.91 8.28
N ASN A 273 -8.51 -4.49 9.42
CA ASN A 273 -7.85 -4.32 10.71
C ASN A 273 -6.36 -4.68 10.68
N LEU A 274 -5.92 -5.61 9.82
CA LEU A 274 -4.49 -5.95 9.68
C LEU A 274 -3.64 -4.73 9.32
N VAL A 275 -4.15 -3.88 8.43
CA VAL A 275 -3.49 -2.64 8.01
C VAL A 275 -3.64 -1.57 9.08
N ILE A 276 -4.83 -1.42 9.64
CA ILE A 276 -5.11 -0.41 10.67
C ILE A 276 -4.29 -0.65 11.95
N ASP A 277 -4.15 -1.90 12.37
CA ASP A 277 -3.35 -2.29 13.53
C ASP A 277 -1.85 -2.07 13.28
N SER A 278 -1.39 -2.34 12.06
CA SER A 278 -0.01 -2.04 11.65
C SER A 278 0.28 -0.54 11.67
N TYR A 279 -0.63 0.28 11.14
CA TYR A 279 -0.54 1.74 11.23
C TYR A 279 -0.54 2.20 12.69
N TYR A 280 -1.48 1.71 13.48
CA TYR A 280 -1.62 2.12 14.88
C TYR A 280 -0.38 1.75 15.69
N HIS A 281 0.21 0.56 15.47
CA HIS A 281 1.48 0.18 16.07
C HIS A 281 2.66 1.03 15.55
N ALA A 282 2.69 1.36 14.26
CA ALA A 282 3.68 2.29 13.71
C ALA A 282 3.60 3.69 14.36
N ILE A 283 2.41 4.14 14.77
CA ILE A 283 2.20 5.42 15.47
C ILE A 283 2.53 5.31 16.97
N THR A 284 2.13 4.22 17.63
CA THR A 284 2.09 4.14 19.10
C THR A 284 3.16 3.25 19.74
N GLY A 285 3.76 2.32 19.00
CA GLY A 285 4.80 1.44 19.54
C GLY A 285 6.05 2.22 19.90
N ASN A 286 6.72 1.88 20.99
CA ASN A 286 8.00 2.48 21.37
C ASN A 286 9.13 1.99 20.44
N PHE A 287 8.99 0.76 19.92
CA PHE A 287 9.96 0.12 19.02
C PHE A 287 9.30 -0.29 17.69
N PRO A 288 8.78 0.64 16.87
CA PRO A 288 8.12 0.29 15.62
C PRO A 288 9.12 -0.36 14.64
N ARG A 289 8.60 -1.17 13.70
CA ARG A 289 9.38 -1.65 12.55
C ARG A 289 9.58 -0.53 11.54
N CYS A 290 10.63 -0.62 10.73
CA CYS A 290 10.78 0.25 9.55
C CYS A 290 9.84 -0.16 8.41
N HIS A 291 9.47 -1.45 8.35
CA HIS A 291 8.60 -2.03 7.33
C HIS A 291 7.53 -2.90 8.00
N TYR A 292 6.29 -2.76 7.56
CA TYR A 292 5.17 -3.64 7.91
C TYR A 292 4.57 -4.18 6.62
N CYS A 293 4.40 -5.49 6.52
CA CYS A 293 3.75 -6.10 5.36
C CYS A 293 2.44 -6.78 5.81
N PRO A 294 1.37 -6.01 6.09
CA PRO A 294 0.10 -6.58 6.53
C PRO A 294 -0.56 -7.38 5.40
N GLY A 295 -1.14 -8.53 5.76
CA GLY A 295 -1.83 -9.43 4.82
C GLY A 295 -0.99 -10.66 4.47
N LEU A 296 -1.68 -11.78 4.21
CA LEU A 296 -1.02 -13.05 3.86
C LEU A 296 -0.32 -12.99 2.50
N ASP A 297 -0.80 -12.15 1.60
CA ASP A 297 -0.22 -11.93 0.28
C ASP A 297 1.09 -11.14 0.30
N SER A 298 1.49 -10.58 1.46
CA SER A 298 2.88 -10.14 1.65
C SER A 298 3.91 -11.26 1.42
N ILE A 299 3.49 -12.54 1.48
CA ILE A 299 4.30 -13.70 1.13
C ILE A 299 4.87 -13.63 -0.30
N TYR A 300 4.24 -12.89 -1.22
CA TYR A 300 4.77 -12.70 -2.57
C TYR A 300 6.12 -11.98 -2.59
N LEU A 301 6.47 -11.24 -1.54
CA LEU A 301 7.79 -10.63 -1.41
C LEU A 301 8.91 -11.68 -1.31
N LEU A 302 8.60 -12.94 -0.98
CA LEU A 302 9.57 -14.04 -1.04
C LEU A 302 10.06 -14.32 -2.46
N LEU A 303 9.29 -13.94 -3.50
CA LEU A 303 9.73 -14.04 -4.89
C LEU A 303 10.96 -13.16 -5.18
N LEU A 304 11.22 -12.14 -4.35
CA LEU A 304 12.42 -11.32 -4.45
C LEU A 304 13.71 -12.07 -4.09
N LEU A 305 13.60 -13.25 -3.47
CA LEU A 305 14.73 -14.13 -3.18
C LEU A 305 15.14 -14.98 -4.40
N LEU A 306 14.31 -15.02 -5.44
CA LEU A 306 14.58 -15.78 -6.66
C LEU A 306 15.36 -14.94 -7.67
N PRO A 307 16.22 -15.57 -8.51
CA PRO A 307 16.79 -14.93 -9.69
C PRO A 307 15.70 -14.30 -10.57
N THR A 308 16.00 -13.13 -11.15
CA THR A 308 15.03 -12.33 -11.92
C THR A 308 14.28 -13.13 -12.98
N ASN A 309 14.97 -13.97 -13.75
CA ASN A 309 14.35 -14.79 -14.79
C ASN A 309 13.33 -15.80 -14.24
N ILE A 310 13.59 -16.40 -13.07
CA ILE A 310 12.67 -17.34 -12.42
C ILE A 310 11.49 -16.59 -11.82
N ARG A 311 11.76 -15.46 -11.15
CA ARG A 311 10.72 -14.59 -10.58
C ARG A 311 9.76 -14.11 -11.66
N ASP A 312 10.29 -13.53 -12.73
CA ASP A 312 9.50 -12.95 -13.81
C ASP A 312 8.67 -14.03 -14.50
N PHE A 313 9.22 -15.23 -14.69
CA PHE A 313 8.47 -16.36 -15.21
C PHE A 313 7.27 -16.73 -14.32
N LEU A 314 7.46 -16.87 -13.01
CA LEU A 314 6.37 -17.16 -12.08
C LEU A 314 5.30 -16.06 -12.06
N ILE A 315 5.72 -14.80 -12.12
CA ILE A 315 4.81 -13.64 -12.16
C ILE A 315 4.03 -13.62 -13.48
N CYS A 316 4.70 -13.79 -14.62
CA CYS A 316 4.07 -13.78 -15.93
C CYS A 316 3.12 -14.96 -16.11
N ASP A 317 3.47 -16.16 -15.62
CA ASP A 317 2.58 -17.33 -15.70
C ASP A 317 1.32 -17.11 -14.84
N LEU A 318 1.50 -16.61 -13.62
CA LEU A 318 0.38 -16.20 -12.75
C LEU A 318 -0.46 -15.11 -13.41
N TYR A 319 0.16 -14.10 -14.03
CA TYR A 319 -0.54 -13.01 -14.68
C TYR A 319 -1.31 -13.47 -15.92
N SER A 320 -0.71 -14.28 -16.79
CA SER A 320 -1.39 -14.90 -17.94
C SER A 320 -2.58 -15.74 -17.51
N PHE A 321 -2.44 -16.50 -16.41
CA PHE A 321 -3.54 -17.24 -15.82
C PHE A 321 -4.65 -16.32 -15.33
N ILE A 322 -4.30 -15.23 -14.64
CA ILE A 322 -5.25 -14.21 -14.19
C ILE A 322 -5.97 -13.63 -15.41
N THR A 323 -5.27 -13.01 -16.35
CA THR A 323 -5.91 -12.25 -17.45
C THR A 323 -6.52 -13.11 -18.56
N GLY A 324 -6.31 -14.43 -18.52
CA GLY A 324 -6.71 -15.33 -19.60
C GLY A 324 -5.97 -15.09 -20.92
N TRP A 325 -4.80 -14.45 -20.89
CA TRP A 325 -3.99 -14.18 -22.09
C TRP A 325 -2.97 -15.31 -22.31
N PRO A 326 -3.16 -16.19 -23.31
CA PRO A 326 -2.18 -17.23 -23.59
C PRO A 326 -0.88 -16.58 -24.10
N PRO A 327 0.30 -16.95 -23.56
CA PRO A 327 1.56 -16.41 -24.05
C PRO A 327 1.73 -16.78 -25.54
N LYS A 328 1.78 -15.77 -26.42
CA LYS A 328 1.98 -15.96 -27.87
C LYS A 328 3.34 -16.58 -28.20
N VAL A 329 4.31 -16.45 -27.29
CA VAL A 329 5.66 -16.99 -27.43
C VAL A 329 6.04 -17.66 -26.10
N ILE A 330 6.25 -18.98 -26.13
CA ILE A 330 6.87 -19.72 -25.02
C ILE A 330 8.39 -19.65 -25.23
N PRO A 331 9.18 -19.10 -24.29
CA PRO A 331 10.63 -19.01 -24.46
C PRO A 331 11.24 -20.40 -24.70
N SER A 332 12.06 -20.54 -25.75
CA SER A 332 12.69 -21.80 -26.14
C SER A 332 13.62 -22.40 -25.08
N THR A 333 14.05 -21.60 -24.11
CA THR A 333 14.95 -21.99 -23.02
C THR A 333 14.34 -22.98 -22.02
N PHE A 334 13.04 -23.28 -22.09
CA PHE A 334 12.36 -24.18 -21.14
C PHE A 334 11.72 -25.44 -21.74
N ASN A 335 12.01 -25.76 -23.01
CA ASN A 335 11.70 -27.09 -23.58
C ASN A 335 12.43 -28.27 -22.89
N LEU A 336 13.29 -27.99 -21.90
CA LEU A 336 13.99 -28.99 -21.08
C LEU A 336 13.20 -29.47 -19.85
N ILE A 337 12.03 -28.89 -19.53
CA ILE A 337 11.19 -29.33 -18.41
C ILE A 337 9.84 -29.83 -18.93
N ASN A 338 9.83 -31.04 -19.52
CA ASN A 338 8.61 -31.73 -19.95
C ASN A 338 7.61 -32.06 -18.80
N GLY A 339 7.98 -31.80 -17.53
CA GLY A 339 7.06 -31.90 -16.38
C GLY A 339 6.26 -30.62 -16.07
N TYR A 340 6.53 -29.50 -16.77
CA TYR A 340 6.01 -28.18 -16.41
C TYR A 340 4.48 -28.04 -16.55
N PHE A 341 3.88 -28.65 -17.59
CA PHE A 341 2.44 -28.53 -17.83
C PHE A 341 1.56 -29.24 -16.79
N LEU A 342 2.04 -30.35 -16.20
CA LEU A 342 1.31 -31.08 -15.13
C LEU A 342 1.39 -30.34 -13.79
N LEU A 343 2.54 -29.73 -13.47
CA LEU A 343 2.71 -28.94 -12.26
C LEU A 343 1.88 -27.64 -12.31
N LYS A 344 1.75 -27.04 -13.51
CA LYS A 344 1.00 -25.80 -13.76
C LYS A 344 -0.47 -25.91 -13.37
N HIS A 345 -1.16 -27.00 -13.74
CA HIS A 345 -2.54 -27.23 -13.31
C HIS A 345 -2.64 -27.51 -11.81
N THR A 346 -1.68 -28.24 -11.24
CA THR A 346 -1.76 -28.68 -9.83
C THR A 346 -1.50 -27.54 -8.84
N ILE A 347 -0.53 -26.65 -9.12
CA ILE A 347 -0.24 -25.49 -8.28
C ILE A 347 -1.34 -24.44 -8.42
N ALA A 348 -1.85 -24.18 -9.64
CA ALA A 348 -2.95 -23.25 -9.86
C ALA A 348 -4.25 -23.71 -9.17
N ASP A 349 -4.59 -25.00 -9.26
CA ASP A 349 -5.75 -25.58 -8.57
C ASP A 349 -5.60 -25.56 -7.04
N TRP A 350 -4.38 -25.80 -6.53
CA TRP A 350 -4.08 -25.66 -5.10
C TRP A 350 -4.24 -24.22 -4.62
N PHE A 351 -3.78 -23.25 -5.42
CA PHE A 351 -3.89 -21.83 -5.14
C PHE A 351 -5.37 -21.37 -5.10
N MET A 352 -6.18 -21.83 -6.06
CA MET A 352 -7.61 -21.53 -6.12
C MET A 352 -8.40 -22.19 -4.99
N LYS A 353 -8.06 -23.42 -4.59
CA LYS A 353 -8.65 -24.07 -3.41
C LYS A 353 -8.34 -23.31 -2.12
N LYS A 354 -7.16 -22.69 -2.01
CA LYS A 354 -6.79 -21.89 -0.84
C LYS A 354 -7.46 -20.52 -0.82
N ILE A 355 -7.66 -19.89 -1.99
CA ILE A 355 -8.38 -18.63 -2.12
C ILE A 355 -9.88 -18.82 -1.84
N LYS A 356 -10.49 -19.91 -2.32
CA LYS A 356 -11.91 -20.23 -2.07
C LYS A 356 -12.18 -20.87 -0.70
N GLY A 357 -11.17 -21.45 -0.05
CA GLY A 357 -11.31 -22.24 1.18
C GLY A 357 -11.19 -21.46 2.50
N ASN A 358 -10.96 -20.15 2.48
CA ASN A 358 -10.79 -19.34 3.69
C ASN A 358 -12.11 -18.90 4.37
N GLU A 359 -13.22 -19.60 4.13
CA GLU A 359 -14.46 -19.48 4.91
C GLU A 359 -14.68 -20.61 5.94
N ILE A 360 -13.69 -21.48 6.20
CA ILE A 360 -13.85 -22.55 7.21
C ILE A 360 -12.62 -22.63 8.13
N ILE A 361 -12.44 -21.62 8.99
CA ILE A 361 -11.95 -21.79 10.38
C ILE A 361 -12.63 -20.70 11.22
N SER A 362 -13.83 -20.99 11.70
CA SER A 362 -14.49 -20.32 12.83
C SER A 362 -15.05 -21.38 13.76
#